data_AF-A0AB34I4F4-F1
#
_entry.id   AF-A0AB34I4F4-F1
#
_cell.length_a   1.000
_cell.length_b   1.000
_cell.length_c   1.000
_cell.angle_alpha   90.00
_cell.angle_beta   90.00
_cell.angle_gamma   90.00
#
_symmetry.space_group_name_H-M   'P 1'
#
loop_
_entity.id
_entity.type
_entity.pdbx_description
1 polymer ?
#
loop_
_entity_poly.entity_id
_entity_poly.type
_entity_poly.pdbx_seq_one_letter_code
_entity_poly.pdbx_strand_id
1 'polypeptide(L)'
;MAWRMTQLLLLALVAAAWGAQSGTPQARTDLLNVCMNAKHHKTKPGPEDKLHDQCSPWKKNACCSVNTSQEAHKDISYLYRFNWDHCGKMEPACKRHFIQDTCLYECSPNLGPWIQEVNQSWRKERVLNVPLCKEDCQIWWEDCRTSYTCKTNWHKGWNWTSGYNQCPVRAACHRFDFYFPTPAALCNEIWSHSFKVSNYGRGSGRCIQMWFDPAQGNPNEGVAKFYAETTNSGAMPQGIGPLLLNLTQILQRWFLG
;
A
#
# COMPACT_ATOMS: atom_id res chain seq x y z
N MET A 1 11.93 -2.75 56.89
CA MET A 1 12.83 -3.04 55.75
C MET A 1 12.25 -4.07 54.78
N ALA A 2 11.65 -5.18 55.25
CA ALA A 2 11.05 -6.21 54.39
C ALA A 2 9.95 -5.72 53.43
N TRP A 3 9.13 -4.75 53.84
CA TRP A 3 8.02 -4.19 53.02
C TRP A 3 8.47 -3.44 51.76
N ARG A 4 9.65 -2.80 51.80
CA ARG A 4 10.22 -2.11 50.63
C ARG A 4 10.86 -3.11 49.66
N MET A 5 11.41 -4.22 50.16
CA MET A 5 11.97 -5.27 49.31
C MET A 5 10.89 -6.06 48.55
N THR A 6 9.73 -6.32 49.17
CA THR A 6 8.61 -6.98 48.49
C THR A 6 7.99 -6.11 47.38
N GLN A 7 7.90 -4.79 47.58
CA GLN A 7 7.45 -3.86 46.53
C GLN A 7 8.41 -3.79 45.34
N LEU A 8 9.72 -3.84 45.58
CA LEU A 8 10.74 -3.84 44.51
C LEU A 8 10.73 -5.15 43.70
N LEU A 9 10.51 -6.30 44.36
CA LEU A 9 10.37 -7.60 43.69
C LEU A 9 9.10 -7.71 42.84
N LEU A 10 7.97 -7.14 43.30
CA LEU A 10 6.73 -7.07 42.54
C LEU A 10 6.86 -6.17 41.30
N LEU A 11 7.54 -5.02 41.41
CA LEU A 11 7.81 -4.14 40.28
C LEU A 11 8.73 -4.80 39.22
N ALA A 12 9.72 -5.58 39.66
CA ALA A 12 10.59 -6.33 38.75
C ALA A 12 9.84 -7.43 37.98
N LEU A 13 8.88 -8.10 38.61
CA LEU A 13 8.04 -9.13 37.98
C LEU A 13 7.03 -8.54 36.97
N VAL A 14 6.48 -7.35 37.25
CA VAL A 14 5.60 -6.64 36.30
C VAL A 14 6.38 -6.14 35.08
N ALA A 15 7.64 -5.71 35.27
CA ALA A 15 8.51 -5.32 34.16
C ALA A 15 8.88 -6.52 33.25
N ALA A 16 9.04 -7.72 33.81
CA ALA A 16 9.31 -8.94 33.03
C ALA A 16 8.08 -9.44 32.25
N ALA A 17 6.86 -9.19 32.75
CA ALA A 17 5.62 -9.60 32.09
C ALA A 17 5.20 -8.67 30.92
N TRP A 18 5.71 -7.44 30.87
CA TRP A 18 5.50 -6.51 29.75
C TRP A 18 6.58 -6.59 28.67
N GLY A 19 7.58 -7.46 28.83
CA GLY A 19 8.55 -7.82 27.80
C GLY A 19 8.01 -8.77 26.73
N ALA A 20 6.69 -8.91 26.57
CA ALA A 20 6.14 -9.53 25.38
C ALA A 20 6.45 -8.61 24.20
N GLN A 21 7.48 -8.97 23.42
CA GLN A 21 7.75 -8.36 22.12
C GLN A 21 6.44 -8.27 21.34
N SER A 22 5.86 -7.07 21.29
CA SER A 22 5.09 -6.65 20.14
C SER A 22 6.06 -6.76 18.98
N GLY A 23 5.87 -7.80 18.15
CA GLY A 23 6.70 -8.02 16.97
C GLY A 23 6.76 -6.73 16.18
N THR A 24 7.91 -6.06 16.20
CA THR A 24 8.21 -5.01 15.26
C THR A 24 8.04 -5.63 13.87
N PRO A 25 7.28 -5.01 12.95
CA PRO A 25 7.21 -5.49 11.58
C PRO A 25 8.64 -5.68 11.09
N GLN A 26 9.00 -6.91 10.73
CA GLN A 26 10.35 -7.19 10.29
C GLN A 26 10.59 -6.32 9.06
N ALA A 27 11.53 -5.37 9.18
CA ALA A 27 11.82 -4.44 8.11
C ALA A 27 12.24 -5.24 6.86
N ARG A 28 11.45 -5.13 5.79
CA ARG A 28 11.74 -5.80 4.53
C ARG A 28 13.07 -5.30 4.00
N THR A 29 14.06 -6.19 3.90
CA THR A 29 15.41 -5.85 3.45
C THR A 29 15.47 -5.60 1.94
N ASP A 30 14.63 -6.29 1.16
CA ASP A 30 14.56 -6.17 -0.29
C ASP A 30 13.30 -5.39 -0.72
N LEU A 31 13.49 -4.09 -0.96
CA LEU A 31 12.41 -3.15 -1.37
C LEU A 31 12.35 -2.91 -2.88
N LEU A 32 13.39 -3.27 -3.63
CA LEU A 32 13.50 -2.98 -5.06
C LEU A 32 13.29 -4.23 -5.88
N ASN A 33 12.51 -4.11 -6.96
CA ASN A 33 12.25 -5.19 -7.90
C ASN A 33 11.70 -6.45 -7.21
N VAL A 34 10.59 -6.28 -6.48
CA VAL A 34 9.95 -7.33 -5.70
C VAL A 34 8.45 -7.36 -5.93
N CYS A 35 7.86 -8.55 -5.73
CA CYS A 35 6.42 -8.71 -5.71
C CYS A 35 5.91 -8.82 -4.27
N MET A 36 4.71 -8.29 -4.02
CA MET A 36 4.04 -8.49 -2.74
C MET A 36 3.41 -9.88 -2.68
N ASN A 37 3.32 -10.45 -1.48
CA ASN A 37 2.61 -11.69 -1.21
C ASN A 37 1.10 -11.45 -1.05
N ALA A 38 0.44 -11.12 -2.16
CA ALA A 38 -1.01 -11.02 -2.25
C ALA A 38 -1.60 -12.14 -3.14
N LYS A 39 -2.86 -12.01 -3.53
CA LYS A 39 -3.67 -13.13 -4.02
C LYS A 39 -3.19 -13.72 -5.36
N HIS A 40 -2.73 -12.86 -6.29
CA HIS A 40 -2.45 -13.25 -7.69
C HIS A 40 -1.03 -12.88 -8.15
N HIS A 41 -0.19 -12.37 -7.25
CA HIS A 41 1.20 -12.02 -7.55
C HIS A 41 2.05 -13.28 -7.72
N LYS A 42 2.98 -13.22 -8.68
CA LYS A 42 4.12 -14.13 -8.76
C LYS A 42 5.04 -13.93 -7.55
N THR A 43 5.88 -14.92 -7.27
CA THR A 43 6.87 -14.82 -6.19
C THR A 43 7.95 -13.78 -6.46
N LYS A 44 8.34 -13.60 -7.73
CA LYS A 44 9.37 -12.65 -8.16
C LYS A 44 8.98 -12.01 -9.50
N PRO A 45 9.45 -10.78 -9.78
CA PRO A 45 9.24 -10.16 -11.07
C PRO A 45 9.92 -10.93 -12.20
N GLY A 46 9.38 -10.81 -13.40
CA GLY A 46 10.03 -11.29 -14.62
C GLY A 46 9.26 -10.87 -15.88
N PRO A 47 9.84 -11.09 -17.06
CA PRO A 47 9.19 -10.74 -18.33
C PRO A 47 7.87 -11.49 -18.56
N GLU A 48 6.90 -10.80 -19.16
CA GLU A 48 5.58 -11.30 -19.55
C GLU A 48 5.18 -10.65 -20.89
N ASP A 49 5.67 -11.18 -22.02
CA ASP A 49 5.53 -10.50 -23.32
C ASP A 49 4.08 -10.38 -23.83
N LYS A 50 3.14 -11.09 -23.20
CA LYS A 50 1.73 -11.18 -23.61
C LYS A 50 0.77 -10.53 -22.61
N LEU A 51 1.24 -9.61 -21.76
CA LEU A 51 0.33 -8.85 -20.90
C LEU A 51 -0.71 -8.10 -21.75
N HIS A 52 -1.96 -8.19 -21.33
CA HIS A 52 -3.11 -7.72 -22.08
C HIS A 52 -3.26 -6.19 -22.00
N ASP A 53 -3.46 -5.56 -23.15
CA ASP A 53 -3.91 -4.17 -23.32
C ASP A 53 -3.28 -3.17 -22.34
N GLN A 54 -4.05 -2.66 -21.36
CA GLN A 54 -3.59 -1.63 -20.40
C GLN A 54 -2.47 -2.11 -19.48
N CYS A 55 -2.29 -3.41 -19.31
CA CYS A 55 -1.19 -3.99 -18.52
C CYS A 55 0.08 -4.20 -19.34
N SER A 56 0.06 -3.99 -20.66
CA SER A 56 1.24 -4.14 -21.54
C SER A 56 2.46 -3.27 -21.17
N PRO A 57 2.33 -2.09 -20.51
CA PRO A 57 3.50 -1.32 -20.10
C PRO A 57 4.46 -2.06 -19.16
N TRP A 58 4.00 -3.08 -18.45
CA TRP A 58 4.82 -3.89 -17.53
C TRP A 58 5.47 -5.13 -18.18
N LYS A 59 5.29 -5.37 -19.49
CA LYS A 59 5.74 -6.62 -20.15
C LYS A 59 7.21 -6.98 -19.94
N LYS A 60 8.09 -5.98 -19.82
CA LYS A 60 9.54 -6.19 -19.65
C LYS A 60 9.85 -6.81 -18.28
N ASN A 61 9.06 -6.50 -17.26
CA ASN A 61 9.28 -6.95 -15.90
C ASN A 61 8.01 -6.73 -15.05
N ALA A 62 7.28 -7.81 -14.76
CA ALA A 62 5.99 -7.77 -14.09
C ALA A 62 5.87 -8.81 -12.96
N CYS A 63 5.01 -8.49 -11.99
CA CYS A 63 4.57 -9.37 -10.91
C CYS A 63 3.27 -10.13 -11.21
N CYS A 64 2.54 -9.76 -12.25
CA CYS A 64 1.31 -10.43 -12.66
C CYS A 64 1.61 -11.49 -13.73
N SER A 65 0.63 -12.36 -13.98
CA SER A 65 0.65 -13.29 -15.12
C SER A 65 -0.17 -12.74 -16.30
N VAL A 66 -0.02 -13.34 -17.49
CA VAL A 66 -0.90 -13.07 -18.64
C VAL A 66 -2.38 -13.24 -18.27
N ASN A 67 -2.75 -14.31 -17.57
CA ASN A 67 -4.12 -14.54 -17.14
C ASN A 67 -4.63 -13.42 -16.23
N THR A 68 -3.82 -13.01 -15.25
CA THR A 68 -4.13 -11.89 -14.35
C THR A 68 -4.41 -10.61 -15.14
N SER A 69 -3.59 -10.32 -16.15
CA SER A 69 -3.78 -9.13 -16.99
C SER A 69 -5.05 -9.18 -17.84
N GLN A 70 -5.44 -10.36 -18.36
CA GLN A 70 -6.70 -10.50 -19.09
C GLN A 70 -7.91 -10.33 -18.17
N GLU A 71 -7.85 -10.92 -16.97
CA GLU A 71 -8.92 -10.81 -15.97
C GLU A 71 -9.04 -9.41 -15.38
N ALA A 72 -7.98 -8.60 -15.38
CA ALA A 72 -8.05 -7.19 -14.98
C ALA A 72 -9.00 -6.35 -15.85
N HIS A 73 -9.30 -6.81 -17.08
CA HIS A 73 -10.15 -6.11 -18.05
C HIS A 73 -11.58 -6.65 -18.11
N LYS A 74 -11.93 -7.64 -17.29
CA LYS A 74 -13.28 -8.24 -17.26
C LYS A 74 -14.09 -7.72 -16.08
N ASP A 75 -15.38 -7.52 -16.30
CA ASP A 75 -16.33 -7.25 -15.22
C ASP A 75 -16.57 -8.52 -14.39
N ILE A 76 -16.61 -8.39 -13.05
CA ILE A 76 -16.80 -9.53 -12.12
C ILE A 76 -15.77 -10.64 -12.38
N SER A 77 -14.51 -10.23 -12.60
CA SER A 77 -13.45 -11.13 -13.03
C SER A 77 -13.06 -12.17 -11.98
N TYR A 78 -12.29 -13.18 -12.42
CA TYR A 78 -11.73 -14.20 -11.56
C TYR A 78 -10.88 -13.62 -10.41
N LEU A 79 -10.31 -12.42 -10.59
CA LEU A 79 -9.41 -11.83 -9.59
C LEU A 79 -10.10 -11.69 -8.23
N TYR A 80 -11.22 -10.97 -8.22
CA TYR A 80 -11.92 -10.58 -6.99
C TYR A 80 -13.44 -10.67 -7.09
N ARG A 81 -13.98 -11.10 -8.24
CA ARG A 81 -15.42 -11.05 -8.56
C ARG A 81 -16.00 -9.67 -8.30
N PHE A 82 -15.23 -8.63 -8.63
CA PHE A 82 -15.59 -7.26 -8.34
C PHE A 82 -16.48 -6.69 -9.47
N ASN A 83 -17.65 -6.21 -9.10
CA ASN A 83 -18.60 -5.54 -9.95
C ASN A 83 -18.32 -4.02 -9.95
N TRP A 84 -17.76 -3.54 -11.07
CA TRP A 84 -17.59 -2.11 -11.31
C TRP A 84 -18.95 -1.40 -11.48
N ASP A 85 -19.96 -2.10 -11.98
CA ASP A 85 -21.28 -1.57 -12.33
C ASP A 85 -22.31 -1.70 -11.18
N HIS A 86 -21.85 -1.60 -9.92
CA HIS A 86 -22.69 -1.80 -8.73
C HIS A 86 -23.77 -0.72 -8.52
N CYS A 87 -23.69 0.39 -9.25
CA CYS A 87 -24.69 1.47 -9.29
C CYS A 87 -25.18 1.77 -10.71
N GLY A 88 -25.24 0.74 -11.57
CA GLY A 88 -25.46 0.88 -13.00
C GLY A 88 -24.14 0.89 -13.77
N LYS A 89 -24.22 0.95 -15.10
CA LYS A 89 -23.05 0.87 -15.98
C LYS A 89 -22.08 2.00 -15.69
N MET A 90 -20.85 1.66 -15.29
CA MET A 90 -19.78 2.63 -15.12
C MET A 90 -19.31 3.15 -16.48
N GLU A 91 -19.05 4.46 -16.56
CA GLU A 91 -18.55 5.07 -17.79
C GLU A 91 -17.20 4.45 -18.18
N PRO A 92 -16.95 4.12 -19.46
CA PRO A 92 -15.68 3.54 -19.89
C PRO A 92 -14.46 4.42 -19.56
N ALA A 93 -14.63 5.74 -19.62
CA ALA A 93 -13.61 6.71 -19.24
C ALA A 93 -13.23 6.59 -17.75
N CYS A 94 -14.17 6.23 -16.88
CA CYS A 94 -13.90 5.95 -15.47
C CYS A 94 -13.31 4.54 -15.27
N LYS A 95 -13.94 3.53 -15.91
CA LYS A 95 -13.58 2.11 -15.75
C LYS A 95 -12.12 1.83 -16.13
N ARG A 96 -11.58 2.50 -17.16
CA ARG A 96 -10.16 2.37 -17.53
C ARG A 96 -9.20 2.69 -16.38
N HIS A 97 -9.53 3.62 -15.48
CA HIS A 97 -8.65 3.93 -14.35
C HIS A 97 -8.62 2.80 -13.33
N PHE A 98 -9.74 2.13 -13.09
CA PHE A 98 -9.79 0.95 -12.23
C PHE A 98 -9.05 -0.25 -12.83
N ILE A 99 -9.10 -0.40 -14.16
CA ILE A 99 -8.30 -1.41 -14.88
C ILE A 99 -6.80 -1.08 -14.74
N GLN A 100 -6.40 0.16 -15.01
CA GLN A 100 -5.00 0.59 -14.88
C GLN A 100 -4.47 0.49 -13.44
N ASP A 101 -5.30 0.81 -12.45
CA ASP A 101 -5.01 0.60 -11.02
C ASP A 101 -4.77 -0.88 -10.72
N THR A 102 -5.64 -1.75 -11.24
CA THR A 102 -5.45 -3.21 -11.14
C THR A 102 -4.14 -3.65 -11.79
N CYS A 103 -3.80 -3.15 -12.98
CA CYS A 103 -2.53 -3.44 -13.62
C CYS A 103 -1.34 -2.96 -12.78
N LEU A 104 -1.38 -1.74 -12.22
CA LEU A 104 -0.32 -1.23 -11.34
C LEU A 104 -0.18 -2.12 -10.10
N TYR A 105 -1.28 -2.43 -9.42
CA TYR A 105 -1.29 -3.21 -8.19
C TYR A 105 -0.77 -4.63 -8.42
N GLU A 106 -1.27 -5.31 -9.46
CA GLU A 106 -0.94 -6.72 -9.74
C GLU A 106 0.42 -6.88 -10.41
N CYS A 107 0.82 -5.93 -11.27
CA CYS A 107 1.99 -6.10 -12.15
C CYS A 107 3.24 -5.34 -11.68
N SER A 108 3.12 -4.24 -10.93
CA SER A 108 4.29 -3.39 -10.67
C SER A 108 5.31 -4.03 -9.72
N PRO A 109 6.57 -4.21 -10.14
CA PRO A 109 7.65 -4.68 -9.27
C PRO A 109 8.29 -3.54 -8.45
N ASN A 110 7.73 -2.32 -8.55
CA ASN A 110 8.30 -1.09 -8.01
C ASN A 110 7.52 -0.55 -6.81
N LEU A 111 6.61 -1.34 -6.24
CA LEU A 111 5.82 -0.93 -5.08
C LEU A 111 6.42 -1.35 -3.73
N GLY A 112 7.59 -2.00 -3.76
CA GLY A 112 8.25 -2.56 -2.57
C GLY A 112 8.41 -1.63 -1.37
N PRO A 113 8.78 -0.34 -1.52
CA PRO A 113 8.90 0.59 -0.39
C PRO A 113 7.62 0.82 0.41
N TRP A 114 6.46 0.43 -0.15
CA TRP A 114 5.14 0.64 0.46
C TRP A 114 4.44 -0.67 0.81
N ILE A 115 5.11 -1.82 0.64
CA ILE A 115 4.54 -3.11 1.03
C ILE A 115 4.56 -3.23 2.57
N GLN A 116 3.42 -3.61 3.14
CA GLN A 116 3.24 -3.89 4.56
C GLN A 116 2.50 -5.21 4.76
N GLU A 117 2.89 -5.94 5.81
CA GLU A 117 2.18 -7.12 6.26
C GLU A 117 0.82 -6.74 6.87
N VAL A 118 -0.23 -7.47 6.50
CA VAL A 118 -1.59 -7.24 7.02
C VAL A 118 -2.31 -8.51 7.45
N ASN A 119 -1.70 -9.69 7.26
CA ASN A 119 -2.18 -11.00 7.72
C ASN A 119 -3.71 -11.19 7.60
N GLN A 120 -4.24 -10.93 6.40
CA GLN A 120 -5.65 -11.14 6.05
C GLN A 120 -5.83 -12.49 5.35
N SER A 121 -7.04 -13.07 5.40
CA SER A 121 -7.32 -14.41 4.87
C SER A 121 -6.98 -14.59 3.38
N TRP A 122 -6.99 -13.52 2.59
CA TRP A 122 -6.76 -13.54 1.15
C TRP A 122 -5.47 -12.84 0.69
N ARG A 123 -4.73 -12.20 1.61
CA ARG A 123 -3.43 -11.58 1.33
C ARG A 123 -2.58 -11.46 2.61
N LYS A 124 -1.30 -11.82 2.50
CA LYS A 124 -0.35 -11.65 3.62
C LYS A 124 0.21 -10.23 3.63
N GLU A 125 0.45 -9.68 2.45
CA GLU A 125 0.96 -8.32 2.24
C GLU A 125 -0.02 -7.47 1.44
N ARG A 126 0.07 -6.14 1.59
CA ARG A 126 -0.56 -5.16 0.70
C ARG A 126 0.33 -3.93 0.58
N VAL A 127 -0.02 -3.03 -0.32
CA VAL A 127 0.56 -1.69 -0.32
C VAL A 127 -0.24 -0.71 0.52
N LEU A 128 0.46 0.22 1.15
CA LEU A 128 -0.11 1.33 1.92
C LEU A 128 0.66 2.62 1.66
N ASN A 129 -0.07 3.72 1.48
CA ASN A 129 0.47 5.07 1.27
C ASN A 129 1.40 5.20 0.06
N VAL A 130 1.12 4.47 -1.03
CA VAL A 130 1.85 4.64 -2.30
C VAL A 130 1.66 6.09 -2.79
N PRO A 131 2.75 6.83 -3.09
CA PRO A 131 2.69 8.26 -3.43
C PRO A 131 2.24 8.44 -4.88
N LEU A 132 0.95 8.25 -5.16
CA LEU A 132 0.39 8.42 -6.51
C LEU A 132 0.61 9.86 -6.99
N CYS A 133 1.07 10.04 -8.23
CA CYS A 133 1.26 11.37 -8.81
C CYS A 133 -0.05 12.16 -8.84
N LYS A 134 0.08 13.48 -8.64
CA LYS A 134 -1.06 14.40 -8.55
C LYS A 134 -1.98 14.27 -9.77
N GLU A 135 -1.42 14.28 -10.97
CA GLU A 135 -2.19 14.28 -12.22
C GLU A 135 -2.90 12.93 -12.44
N ASP A 136 -2.27 11.79 -12.13
CA ASP A 136 -2.89 10.47 -12.24
C ASP A 136 -4.16 10.37 -11.37
N CYS A 137 -4.09 10.90 -10.14
CA CYS A 137 -5.24 10.94 -9.25
C CYS A 137 -6.31 11.94 -9.71
N GLN A 138 -5.89 13.13 -10.16
CA GLN A 138 -6.80 14.17 -10.62
C GLN A 138 -7.61 13.71 -11.85
N ILE A 139 -6.94 13.13 -12.85
CA ILE A 139 -7.59 12.66 -14.08
C ILE A 139 -8.53 11.49 -13.76
N TRP A 140 -8.12 10.55 -12.90
CA TRP A 140 -9.02 9.47 -12.46
C TRP A 140 -10.31 10.02 -11.85
N TRP A 141 -10.19 10.99 -10.94
CA TRP A 141 -11.37 11.61 -10.33
C TRP A 141 -12.24 12.36 -11.33
N GLU A 142 -11.62 13.09 -12.26
CA GLU A 142 -12.31 13.84 -13.31
C GLU A 142 -13.13 12.93 -14.23
N ASP A 143 -12.54 11.84 -14.70
CA ASP A 143 -13.16 10.88 -15.62
C ASP A 143 -14.26 10.04 -14.93
N CYS A 144 -14.18 9.90 -13.60
CA CYS A 144 -15.22 9.23 -12.81
C CYS A 144 -16.35 10.13 -12.33
N ARG A 145 -16.25 11.46 -12.46
CA ARG A 145 -17.18 12.42 -11.84
C ARG A 145 -18.67 12.16 -12.15
N THR A 146 -18.99 11.69 -13.36
CA THR A 146 -20.36 11.40 -13.81
C THR A 146 -20.80 9.96 -13.57
N SER A 147 -19.89 9.06 -13.17
CA SER A 147 -20.24 7.70 -12.76
C SER A 147 -20.90 7.71 -11.38
N TYR A 148 -21.43 6.56 -10.97
CA TYR A 148 -22.16 6.40 -9.71
C TYR A 148 -21.50 5.35 -8.81
N THR A 149 -21.61 5.55 -7.50
CA THR A 149 -21.24 4.58 -6.48
C THR A 149 -22.16 4.71 -5.26
N CYS A 150 -22.04 3.79 -4.32
CA CYS A 150 -22.79 3.80 -3.06
C CYS A 150 -21.85 3.79 -1.83
N LYS A 151 -20.53 3.83 -2.03
CA LYS A 151 -19.54 3.65 -0.95
C LYS A 151 -18.27 4.46 -1.19
N THR A 152 -17.68 4.96 -0.10
CA THR A 152 -16.34 5.62 -0.09
C THR A 152 -15.18 4.64 0.09
N ASN A 153 -15.43 3.47 0.69
CA ASN A 153 -14.42 2.44 0.91
C ASN A 153 -14.86 1.15 0.22
N TRP A 154 -14.08 0.73 -0.78
CA TRP A 154 -14.38 -0.40 -1.65
C TRP A 154 -13.66 -1.69 -1.24
N HIS A 155 -12.81 -1.66 -0.21
CA HIS A 155 -12.24 -2.90 0.35
C HIS A 155 -13.20 -3.65 1.27
N LYS A 156 -14.15 -2.97 1.92
CA LYS A 156 -14.96 -3.55 3.00
C LYS A 156 -16.42 -3.10 2.97
N GLY A 157 -17.31 -3.91 3.54
CA GLY A 157 -18.71 -3.54 3.77
C GLY A 157 -19.62 -3.62 2.52
N TRP A 158 -19.26 -4.46 1.56
CA TRP A 158 -20.15 -4.83 0.45
C TRP A 158 -21.06 -5.99 0.85
N ASN A 159 -22.21 -6.11 0.18
CA ASN A 159 -23.01 -7.32 0.20
C ASN A 159 -22.46 -8.30 -0.85
N TRP A 160 -22.14 -9.54 -0.47
CA TRP A 160 -21.57 -10.57 -1.35
C TRP A 160 -22.51 -11.78 -1.56
N THR A 161 -23.77 -11.72 -1.12
CA THR A 161 -24.70 -12.86 -1.16
C THR A 161 -24.91 -13.44 -2.57
N SER A 162 -24.82 -12.61 -3.61
CA SER A 162 -24.95 -13.03 -5.01
C SER A 162 -23.64 -13.56 -5.64
N GLY A 163 -22.55 -13.63 -4.87
CA GLY A 163 -21.23 -14.08 -5.32
C GLY A 163 -20.33 -12.98 -5.92
N TYR A 164 -20.82 -11.74 -5.97
CA TYR A 164 -20.08 -10.53 -6.34
C TYR A 164 -20.55 -9.35 -5.47
N ASN A 165 -19.82 -8.24 -5.43
CA ASN A 165 -20.19 -7.11 -4.57
C ASN A 165 -21.44 -6.38 -5.08
N GLN A 166 -22.34 -6.12 -4.15
CA GLN A 166 -23.54 -5.30 -4.31
C GLN A 166 -23.59 -4.23 -3.21
N CYS A 167 -24.24 -3.11 -3.50
CA CYS A 167 -24.49 -2.08 -2.51
C CYS A 167 -25.22 -2.68 -1.29
N PRO A 168 -24.80 -2.37 -0.06
CA PRO A 168 -25.53 -2.81 1.13
C PRO A 168 -26.91 -2.15 1.19
N VAL A 169 -27.87 -2.80 1.86
CA VAL A 169 -29.32 -2.47 1.83
C VAL A 169 -29.67 -0.99 2.11
N ARG A 170 -28.81 -0.26 2.83
CA ARG A 170 -29.02 1.16 3.18
C ARG A 170 -28.11 2.15 2.46
N ALA A 171 -27.28 1.70 1.53
CA ALA A 171 -26.42 2.58 0.76
C ALA A 171 -27.09 2.93 -0.57
N ALA A 172 -27.44 4.20 -0.72
CA ALA A 172 -28.01 4.73 -1.96
C ALA A 172 -26.93 4.98 -3.00
N CYS A 173 -27.27 4.81 -4.28
CA CYS A 173 -26.40 5.19 -5.37
C CYS A 173 -26.45 6.70 -5.59
N HIS A 174 -25.30 7.36 -5.53
CA HIS A 174 -25.10 8.76 -5.87
C HIS A 174 -23.93 8.91 -6.83
N ARG A 175 -23.77 10.10 -7.41
CA ARG A 175 -22.61 10.40 -8.24
C ARG A 175 -21.31 10.20 -7.46
N PHE A 176 -20.24 9.88 -8.18
CA PHE A 176 -18.92 9.67 -7.59
C PHE A 176 -18.44 10.85 -6.76
N ASP A 177 -18.70 12.09 -7.21
CA ASP A 177 -18.33 13.32 -6.51
C ASP A 177 -19.12 13.57 -5.21
N PHE A 178 -20.26 12.90 -5.01
CA PHE A 178 -20.94 12.91 -3.72
C PHE A 178 -20.17 12.12 -2.65
N TYR A 179 -19.68 10.93 -3.02
CA TYR A 179 -18.92 10.06 -2.11
C TYR A 179 -17.44 10.46 -2.03
N PHE A 180 -16.90 11.01 -3.11
CA PHE A 180 -15.52 11.44 -3.24
C PHE A 180 -15.47 12.92 -3.65
N PRO A 181 -15.59 13.85 -2.71
CA PRO A 181 -15.71 15.29 -3.03
C PRO A 181 -14.44 15.90 -3.62
N THR A 182 -13.29 15.22 -3.51
CA THR A 182 -12.00 15.68 -4.05
C THR A 182 -11.23 14.50 -4.66
N PRO A 183 -10.23 14.76 -5.55
CA PRO A 183 -9.34 13.71 -6.03
C PRO A 183 -8.67 12.93 -4.90
N ALA A 184 -8.18 13.63 -3.87
CA ALA A 184 -7.56 12.99 -2.72
C ALA A 184 -8.53 12.08 -1.96
N ALA A 185 -9.80 12.47 -1.82
CA ALA A 185 -10.81 11.61 -1.21
C ALA A 185 -11.02 10.32 -2.01
N LEU A 186 -11.00 10.37 -3.35
CA LEU A 186 -11.06 9.16 -4.18
C LEU A 186 -9.83 8.28 -3.95
N CYS A 187 -8.65 8.79 -4.30
CA CYS A 187 -7.44 7.96 -4.39
C CYS A 187 -6.98 7.43 -3.02
N ASN A 188 -7.15 8.22 -1.96
CA ASN A 188 -6.75 7.81 -0.61
C ASN A 188 -7.75 6.82 0.02
N GLU A 189 -9.06 7.03 -0.17
CA GLU A 189 -10.08 6.29 0.61
C GLU A 189 -10.60 5.04 -0.09
N ILE A 190 -10.72 5.06 -1.42
CA ILE A 190 -11.40 3.99 -2.17
C ILE A 190 -10.82 2.61 -1.85
N TRP A 191 -9.49 2.53 -1.76
CA TRP A 191 -8.76 1.33 -1.40
C TRP A 191 -8.17 1.38 0.02
N SER A 192 -8.81 2.06 0.97
CA SER A 192 -8.38 2.11 2.38
C SER A 192 -6.88 2.44 2.53
N HIS A 193 -6.47 3.58 2.01
CA HIS A 193 -5.09 4.09 2.04
C HIS A 193 -4.06 3.22 1.33
N SER A 194 -4.44 2.48 0.28
CA SER A 194 -3.44 1.93 -0.66
C SER A 194 -2.58 3.05 -1.24
N PHE A 195 -3.20 4.16 -1.64
CA PHE A 195 -2.50 5.37 -2.05
C PHE A 195 -2.55 6.44 -0.98
N LYS A 196 -1.54 7.31 -1.05
CA LYS A 196 -1.53 8.64 -0.46
C LYS A 196 -1.11 9.60 -1.56
N VAL A 197 -2.03 10.40 -2.09
CA VAL A 197 -1.74 11.29 -3.21
C VAL A 197 -0.57 12.21 -2.87
N SER A 198 0.38 12.28 -3.80
CA SER A 198 1.56 13.12 -3.71
C SER A 198 1.27 14.52 -4.25
N ASN A 199 1.96 15.53 -3.71
CA ASN A 199 1.94 16.88 -4.29
C ASN A 199 2.87 17.01 -5.50
N TYR A 200 3.72 16.00 -5.75
CA TYR A 200 4.60 15.98 -6.90
C TYR A 200 3.84 15.61 -8.17
N GLY A 201 4.21 16.28 -9.26
CA GLY A 201 3.71 15.98 -10.59
C GLY A 201 4.40 14.79 -11.25
N ARG A 202 3.77 14.24 -12.28
CA ARG A 202 4.33 13.22 -13.18
C ARG A 202 5.72 13.63 -13.67
N GLY A 203 6.63 12.66 -13.79
CA GLY A 203 8.01 12.88 -14.24
C GLY A 203 8.97 13.44 -13.18
N SER A 204 8.50 13.82 -11.99
CA SER A 204 9.35 14.33 -10.90
C SER A 204 10.35 13.32 -10.32
N GLY A 205 10.14 12.03 -10.56
CA GLY A 205 10.86 10.95 -9.87
C GLY A 205 10.50 10.81 -8.38
N ARG A 206 9.44 11.48 -7.90
CA ARG A 206 9.02 11.50 -6.48
C ARG A 206 7.60 11.00 -6.24
N CYS A 207 6.94 10.49 -7.27
CA CYS A 207 5.60 9.92 -7.17
C CYS A 207 5.45 8.77 -8.18
N ILE A 208 4.62 7.78 -7.82
CA ILE A 208 4.29 6.65 -8.67
C ILE A 208 3.29 7.07 -9.73
N GLN A 209 3.60 6.73 -10.98
CA GLN A 209 2.71 6.90 -12.12
C GLN A 209 1.99 5.59 -12.40
N MET A 210 0.66 5.67 -12.48
CA MET A 210 -0.20 4.55 -12.86
C MET A 210 -0.29 4.44 -14.39
N TRP A 211 -0.24 5.58 -15.08
CA TRP A 211 -0.15 5.68 -16.54
C TRP A 211 1.26 6.05 -16.97
N PHE A 212 1.86 5.38 -17.95
CA PHE A 212 3.14 5.79 -18.53
C PHE A 212 3.32 5.16 -19.92
N ASP A 213 4.16 5.79 -20.74
CA ASP A 213 4.54 5.28 -22.05
C ASP A 213 5.71 4.29 -21.91
N PRO A 214 5.53 2.99 -22.19
CA PRO A 214 6.60 2.01 -22.05
C PRO A 214 7.74 2.20 -23.04
N ALA A 215 7.57 2.97 -24.13
CA ALA A 215 8.65 3.32 -25.04
C ALA A 215 9.71 4.21 -24.38
N GLN A 216 9.31 4.99 -23.37
CA GLN A 216 10.20 5.86 -22.58
C GLN A 216 10.75 5.19 -21.31
N GLY A 217 10.46 3.90 -21.11
CA GLY A 217 10.83 3.16 -19.92
C GLY A 217 9.83 3.32 -18.77
N ASN A 218 10.00 2.52 -17.72
CA ASN A 218 9.14 2.57 -16.54
C ASN A 218 9.66 3.64 -15.55
N PRO A 219 8.94 4.77 -15.35
CA PRO A 219 9.41 5.85 -14.49
C PRO A 219 9.44 5.45 -13.00
N ASN A 220 8.68 4.41 -12.62
CA ASN A 220 8.53 4.00 -11.22
C ASN A 220 9.78 3.30 -10.67
N GLU A 221 10.69 2.82 -11.53
CA GLU A 221 11.97 2.26 -11.09
C GLU A 221 12.81 3.28 -10.32
N GLY A 222 12.92 4.51 -10.83
CA GLY A 222 13.64 5.60 -10.17
C GLY A 222 12.96 6.06 -8.88
N VAL A 223 11.61 6.08 -8.89
CA VAL A 223 10.81 6.45 -7.71
C VAL A 223 11.01 5.43 -6.58
N ALA A 224 10.94 4.13 -6.89
CA ALA A 224 11.15 3.08 -5.90
C ALA A 224 12.55 3.15 -5.29
N LYS A 225 13.59 3.35 -6.11
CA LYS A 225 14.98 3.54 -5.66
C LYS A 225 15.09 4.70 -4.68
N PHE A 226 14.56 5.86 -5.04
CA PHE A 226 14.58 7.06 -4.20
C PHE A 226 13.97 6.81 -2.80
N TYR A 227 12.80 6.16 -2.74
CA TYR A 227 12.14 5.90 -1.47
C TYR A 227 12.81 4.77 -0.66
N ALA A 228 13.32 3.72 -1.32
CA ALA A 228 14.06 2.66 -0.63
C ALA A 228 15.34 3.17 0.06
N GLU A 229 16.09 4.04 -0.62
CA GLU A 229 17.30 4.66 -0.06
C GLU A 229 16.98 5.57 1.13
N THR A 230 15.89 6.32 1.05
CA THR A 230 15.45 7.22 2.14
C THR A 230 15.02 6.43 3.38
N THR A 231 14.30 5.32 3.19
CA THR A 231 13.88 4.43 4.29
C THR A 231 15.09 3.78 4.98
N ASN A 232 16.09 3.32 4.22
CA ASN A 232 17.31 2.75 4.78
C ASN A 232 18.18 3.79 5.50
N SER A 233 18.23 5.03 5.00
CA SER A 233 19.00 6.12 5.64
C SER A 233 18.37 6.59 6.96
N GLY A 234 17.06 6.40 7.14
CA GLY A 234 16.35 6.63 8.39
C GLY A 234 16.53 5.52 9.44
N ALA A 235 17.13 4.39 9.06
CA ALA A 235 17.38 3.23 9.93
C ALA A 235 18.85 3.16 10.43
N MET A 236 19.54 4.31 10.54
CA MET A 236 20.73 4.38 11.38
C MET A 236 20.31 4.07 12.82
N PRO A 237 20.90 3.07 13.50
CA PRO A 237 20.72 2.96 14.94
C PRO A 237 21.24 4.26 15.52
N GLN A 238 20.39 5.03 16.22
CA GLN A 238 20.90 5.98 17.18
C GLN A 238 21.69 5.17 18.20
N GLY A 239 22.98 5.05 17.95
CA GLY A 239 23.92 4.38 18.80
C GLY A 239 23.75 4.97 20.19
N ILE A 240 23.42 4.10 21.14
CA ILE A 240 23.54 4.40 22.56
C ILE A 240 25.04 4.57 22.82
N GLY A 241 25.55 5.78 22.62
CA GLY A 241 26.97 6.13 22.73
C GLY A 241 27.12 7.61 22.48
N PRO A 242 26.79 8.44 23.51
CA PRO A 242 27.79 8.78 24.52
C PRO A 242 27.29 8.72 25.98
N LEU A 243 26.12 8.16 26.26
CA LEU A 243 25.54 8.21 27.63
C LEU A 243 26.18 7.22 28.63
N LEU A 244 26.97 6.25 28.17
CA LEU A 244 27.70 5.32 29.05
C LEU A 244 29.07 5.82 29.52
N LEU A 245 29.59 6.92 28.96
CA LEU A 245 30.87 7.50 29.41
C LEU A 245 30.72 8.44 30.62
N ASN A 246 29.50 8.82 31.00
CA ASN A 246 29.26 9.72 32.14
C ASN A 246 28.90 8.98 33.45
N LEU A 247 28.53 7.70 33.40
CA LEU A 247 28.21 6.93 34.62
C LEU A 247 29.45 6.37 35.32
N THR A 248 30.53 6.08 34.58
CA THR A 248 31.82 5.66 35.18
C THR A 248 32.55 6.81 35.86
N GLN A 249 32.44 8.05 35.33
CA GLN A 249 33.04 9.24 35.94
C GLN A 249 32.30 9.72 37.20
N ILE A 250 30.99 9.47 37.30
CA ILE A 250 30.22 9.80 38.51
C ILE A 250 30.47 8.77 39.61
N LEU A 251 30.57 7.48 39.30
CA LEU A 251 30.87 6.44 40.30
C LEU A 251 32.29 6.52 40.88
N GLN A 252 33.29 6.99 40.11
CA GLN A 252 34.64 7.21 40.64
C GLN A 252 34.73 8.40 41.61
N ARG A 253 33.81 9.38 41.52
CA ARG A 253 33.77 10.53 42.45
C ARG A 253 33.00 10.27 43.75
N TRP A 254 32.31 9.13 43.86
CA TRP A 254 31.61 8.72 45.09
C TRP A 254 32.41 7.72 45.95
N PHE A 255 33.49 7.13 45.44
CA PHE A 255 34.31 6.16 46.17
C PHE A 255 35.65 6.73 46.71
N LEU A 256 35.94 8.01 46.48
CA LEU A 256 37.16 8.69 46.97
C LEU A 256 36.85 10.01 47.70
N GLY A 257 35.64 10.15 48.25
CA GLY A 257 35.24 11.26 49.13
C GLY A 257 34.74 10.73 50.46
#